data_AF-A0A2D0N6Q9-F1
#
_entry.id   AF-A0A2D0N6Q9-F1
#
_cell.length_a   1.000
_cell.length_b   1.000
_cell.length_c   1.000
_cell.angle_alpha   90.00
_cell.angle_beta   90.00
_cell.angle_gamma   90.00
#
_symmetry.space_group_name_H-M   'P 1'
#
loop_
_entity.id
_entity.type
_entity.pdbx_description
1 polymer ?
#
loop_
_entity_poly.entity_id
_entity_poly.type
_entity_poly.pdbx_seq_one_letter_code
_entity_poly.pdbx_strand_id
1 'polypeptide(L)' 'MKEGWVLIFTANETYQAKIAEDVLKQNGIESHILTTPDSVIPSLGEAKLYTVEEKAEHARKVLAENDLIKAE' A
#
# COMPACT_ATOMS: atom_id res chain seq x y z
N MET A 1 4.47 -8.36 16.06
CA MET A 1 3.76 -7.40 15.19
C MET A 1 2.30 -7.49 15.57
N LYS A 2 1.64 -6.37 15.91
CA LYS A 2 0.23 -6.37 16.30
C LYS A 2 -0.61 -6.89 15.14
N GLU A 3 -1.34 -7.97 15.39
CA GLU A 3 -2.30 -8.60 14.50
C GLU A 3 -3.29 -7.54 13.99
N GLY A 4 -3.46 -7.45 12.67
CA GLY A 4 -4.49 -6.58 12.06
C GLY A 4 -4.00 -5.61 10.98
N TRP A 5 -2.70 -5.50 10.68
CA TRP A 5 -2.22 -4.75 9.51
C TRP A 5 -1.86 -5.69 8.38
N VAL A 6 -2.42 -5.48 7.20
CA VAL A 6 -2.20 -6.31 6.03
C VAL A 6 -1.65 -5.49 4.87
N LEU A 7 -0.78 -6.12 4.11
CA LEU A 7 -0.21 -5.54 2.90
C LEU A 7 -1.29 -5.51 1.81
N ILE A 8 -1.52 -4.32 1.27
CA ILE A 8 -2.49 -4.10 0.18
C ILE A 8 -1.83 -3.67 -1.12
N PHE A 9 -0.63 -3.08 -1.03
CA PHE A 9 0.05 -2.52 -2.18
C PHE A 9 1.57 -2.49 -1.96
N THR A 10 2.30 -2.74 -3.03
CA THR A 10 3.77 -2.66 -3.06
C THR A 10 4.19 -1.93 -4.31
N ALA A 11 5.11 -1.00 -4.16
CA ALA A 11 5.68 -0.24 -5.25
C ALA A 11 7.21 -0.34 -5.23
N ASN A 12 7.78 -0.27 -6.43
CA ASN A 12 9.21 -0.12 -6.59
C ASN A 12 9.64 1.30 -6.22
N GLU A 13 8.80 2.29 -6.52
CA GLU A 13 9.12 3.69 -6.27
C GLU A 13 8.29 4.26 -5.12
N THR A 14 8.94 5.02 -4.23
CA THR A 14 8.28 5.65 -3.07
C THR A 14 7.11 6.57 -3.48
N TYR A 15 7.19 7.21 -4.65
CA TYR A 15 6.13 8.11 -5.11
C TYR A 15 4.82 7.36 -5.39
N GLN A 16 4.87 6.13 -5.93
CA GLN A 16 3.67 5.34 -6.22
C GLN A 16 2.96 4.95 -4.92
N ALA A 17 3.72 4.58 -3.88
CA ALA A 17 3.18 4.31 -2.56
C ALA A 17 2.54 5.57 -1.94
N LYS A 18 3.13 6.75 -2.15
CA LYS A 18 2.54 8.03 -1.74
C LYS A 18 1.21 8.34 -2.43
N ILE A 19 1.11 8.10 -3.73
CA ILE A 19 -0.14 8.27 -4.48
C ILE A 19 -1.21 7.33 -3.91
N ALA A 20 -0.87 6.06 -3.73
CA ALA A 20 -1.78 5.07 -3.16
C ALA A 20 -2.23 5.44 -1.74
N GLU A 21 -1.31 5.88 -0.87
CA GLU A 21 -1.65 6.36 0.47
C GLU A 21 -2.59 7.59 0.43
N ASP A 22 -2.33 8.56 -0.45
CA ASP A 22 -3.16 9.76 -0.57
C ASP A 22 -4.58 9.41 -1.03
N VAL A 23 -4.71 8.55 -2.04
CA VAL A 23 -6.01 8.05 -2.52
C VAL A 23 -6.77 7.33 -1.42
N LEU A 24 -6.12 6.44 -0.67
CA LEU A 24 -6.75 5.75 0.46
C LEU A 24 -7.19 6.73 1.56
N LYS A 25 -6.33 7.70 1.88
CA LYS A 25 -6.61 8.73 2.88
C LYS A 25 -7.80 9.61 2.48
N GLN A 26 -7.91 9.97 1.19
CA GLN A 26 -9.06 10.70 0.64
C GLN A 26 -10.37 9.90 0.78
N ASN A 27 -10.29 8.57 0.75
CA ASN A 27 -11.41 7.67 0.99
C ASN A 27 -11.63 7.33 2.49
N GLY A 28 -10.92 7.99 3.41
CA GLY A 28 -11.04 7.76 4.85
C GLY A 28 -10.44 6.43 5.32
N ILE A 29 -9.54 5.85 4.55
CA ILE A 29 -8.86 4.59 4.84
C ILE A 29 -7.50 4.90 5.46
N GLU A 30 -7.27 4.35 6.65
CA GLU A 30 -6.01 4.53 7.35
C GLU A 30 -4.98 3.60 6.72
N SER A 31 -3.91 4.17 6.16
CA SER A 31 -2.84 3.44 5.51
C SER A 31 -1.49 3.97 5.94
N HIS A 32 -0.47 3.12 5.86
CA HIS A 32 0.88 3.44 6.31
C HIS A 32 1.89 2.91 5.31
N ILE A 33 2.67 3.83 4.73
CA ILE A 33 3.81 3.48 3.89
C ILE A 33 4.98 3.07 4.78
N LEU A 34 5.49 1.87 4.52
CA LEU A 34 6.68 1.30 5.10
C LEU A 34 7.72 1.20 3.97
N THR A 35 8.60 2.20 3.92
CA THR A 35 9.81 2.17 3.09
C THR A 35 10.92 1.50 3.88
N THR A 36 11.61 0.54 3.26
CA THR A 36 12.77 -0.11 3.90
C THR A 36 14.04 0.46 3.29
N PRO A 37 14.66 1.49 3.88
CA PRO A 37 15.86 2.13 3.29
C PRO A 37 17.09 1.22 3.25
N ASP A 38 17.04 0.05 3.90
CA ASP A 38 18.21 -0.82 4.16
C ASP A 38 18.11 -2.21 3.52
N SER A 39 17.22 -2.41 2.53
CA SER A 39 17.15 -3.71 1.84
C SER A 39 18.31 -3.88 0.85
N VAL A 40 19.27 -4.70 1.26
CA VAL A 40 20.30 -5.37 0.43
C VAL A 40 19.73 -6.19 -0.75
N ILE A 41 18.41 -6.23 -0.94
CA ILE A 41 17.72 -6.93 -2.01
C ILE A 41 16.99 -5.90 -2.90
N PRO A 42 17.61 -5.42 -3.98
CA PRO A 42 17.07 -4.35 -4.85
C PRO A 42 15.85 -4.74 -5.70
N SER A 43 15.29 -5.94 -5.51
CA SER A 43 14.23 -6.50 -6.37
C SER A 43 12.86 -6.65 -5.70
N LEU A 44 12.74 -6.33 -4.41
CA LEU A 44 11.47 -6.43 -3.68
C LEU A 44 11.03 -5.02 -3.30
N GLY A 45 10.24 -4.39 -4.17
CA GLY A 45 9.79 -2.99 -4.13
C GLY A 45 10.05 -2.19 -2.86
N GLU A 46 10.72 -1.04 -3.03
CA GLU A 46 11.25 -0.21 -1.94
C GLU A 46 10.18 0.33 -0.99
N ALA A 47 8.92 0.40 -1.43
CA ALA A 47 7.81 0.95 -0.65
C ALA A 47 6.62 -0.01 -0.55
N LYS A 48 6.17 -0.27 0.68
CA LYS A 48 5.06 -1.18 0.98
C LYS A 48 3.96 -0.44 1.71
N LEU A 49 2.72 -0.56 1.28
CA LEU A 49 1.58 0.12 1.88
C LEU A 49 0.72 -0.88 2.65
N TYR A 50 0.56 -0.62 3.94
CA TYR A 50 -0.24 -1.43 4.84
C TYR A 50 -1.49 -0.69 5.26
N THR A 51 -2.55 -1.42 5.53
CA THR A 51 -3.79 -0.89 6.13
C THR A 51 -4.35 -1.90 7.12
N VAL A 52 -5.33 -1.49 7.91
CA VAL A 52 -6.04 -2.37 8.83
C VAL A 52 -6.85 -3.42 8.05
N GLU A 53 -6.87 -4.67 8.52
CA GLU A 53 -7.54 -5.81 7.87
C GLU A 53 -9.01 -5.50 7.57
N GLU A 54 -9.71 -4.84 8.50
CA GLU A 54 -11.11 -4.41 8.34
C GLU A 54 -11.33 -3.49 7.12
N LYS A 55 -10.33 -2.69 6.75
CA LYS A 55 -10.39 -1.79 5.59
C LYS A 55 -9.65 -2.32 4.38
N ALA A 56 -8.97 -3.46 4.49
CA ALA A 56 -8.12 -3.98 3.44
C ALA A 56 -8.87 -4.31 2.15
N GLU A 57 -10.09 -4.87 2.27
CA GLU A 57 -10.92 -5.15 1.10
C GLU A 57 -11.34 -3.87 0.37
N HIS A 58 -11.74 -2.84 1.13
CA HIS A 58 -12.11 -1.55 0.57
C HIS A 58 -10.89 -0.85 -0.05
N ALA A 59 -9.74 -0.91 0.62
CA ALA A 59 -8.51 -0.33 0.13
C ALA A 59 -8.07 -0.94 -1.21
N ARG A 60 -8.14 -2.27 -1.33
CA ARG A 60 -7.86 -2.98 -2.59
C ARG A 60 -8.82 -2.56 -3.70
N LYS A 61 -10.11 -2.41 -3.40
CA LYS A 61 -11.10 -1.91 -4.38
C LYS A 61 -10.75 -0.51 -4.86
N VAL A 62 -10.52 0.43 -3.94
CA VAL A 62 -10.16 1.81 -4.26
C VAL A 62 -8.89 1.88 -5.11
N LEU A 63 -7.85 1.12 -4.75
CA LEU A 63 -6.62 1.10 -5.52
C LEU A 63 -6.81 0.50 -6.92
N ALA A 64 -7.64 -0.54 -7.06
CA ALA A 64 -7.97 -1.12 -8.35
C ALA A 64 -8.82 -0.17 -9.23
N GLU A 65 -9.78 0.53 -8.63
CA GLU A 65 -10.60 1.54 -9.33
C GLU A 65 -9.77 2.72 -9.84
N ASN A 66 -8.67 3.04 -9.17
CA ASN A 66 -7.72 4.08 -9.57
C ASN A 66 -6.60 3.55 -10.50
N ASP A 67 -6.70 2.31 -10.99
CA ASP A 67 -5.71 1.63 -11.85
C ASP A 67 -4.29 1.56 -11.23
N LEU A 68 -4.19 1.69 -9.90
CA LEU A 68 -2.92 1.66 -9.17
C LEU A 68 -2.40 0.23 -9.00
N ILE A 69 -3.30 -0.76 -9.11
CA ILE A 69 -3.00 -2.19 -9.13
C ILE A 69 -3.76 -2.84 -10.27
N LYS A 70 -3.07 -3.64 -11.08
CA LYS A 70 -3.75 -4.51 -12.04
C LYS A 70 -4.42 -5.65 -11.28
N ALA A 71 -5.74 -5.71 -11.31
CA ALA A 71 -6.44 -6.94 -11.01
C ALA A 71 -6.14 -7.92 -12.16
N GLU A 72 -5.32 -8.94 -11.89
CA GLU A 72 -5.18 -10.11 -12.77
C GLU A 72 -6.37 -11.06 -12.60
#